data_AF-A0A7S2PWQ6-F1
#
_entry.id   AF-A0A7S2PWQ6-F1
#
_cell.length_a   1.000
_cell.length_b   1.000
_cell.length_c   1.000
_cell.angle_alpha   90.00
_cell.angle_beta   90.00
_cell.angle_gamma   90.00
#
_symmetry.space_group_name_H-M   'P 1'
#
loop_
_entity.id
_entity.type
_entity.pdbx_description
1 polymer ?
#
loop_
_entity_poly.entity_id
_entity_poly.type
_entity_poly.pdbx_seq_one_letter_code
_entity_poly.pdbx_strand_id
1 'polypeptide(L)'
;MNPAGQGKNILPGGYVLKKYPKKGGYRKVILEHSLGYFWAIKELATTNKKPILSNNAVIPAAEAEKFPFLGDLVNLKGEAASIPDFFTRNNRSKDASAKCTLVAISYKDFGAQLLPSWIDPFDMAFRKGVNNEADRYEVVRIIINEGRMVKLLSPFITSGTKKNVPESDHANTLLYYGIDAEEFRDILRMHNIYSGYIFLVDGIGRVRWAGSGEGTEEEIHSMIGIAKDLTKRLQKQLPQSQNPRIGKRVK
;
A
#
# COMPACT_ATOMS: atom_id res chain seq x y z
N MET A 1 -2.91 -4.72 12.08
CA MET A 1 -3.98 -5.72 11.87
C MET A 1 -5.17 -5.41 12.76
N ASN A 2 -6.40 -5.65 12.29
CA ASN A 2 -7.59 -5.50 13.13
C ASN A 2 -7.65 -6.61 14.20
N PRO A 3 -7.77 -6.27 15.49
CA PRO A 3 -7.75 -7.25 16.57
C PRO A 3 -8.95 -8.21 16.54
N ALA A 4 -10.08 -7.80 15.96
CA ALA A 4 -11.28 -8.61 15.75
C ALA A 4 -11.19 -9.53 14.51
N GLY A 5 -10.16 -9.38 13.70
CA GLY A 5 -9.89 -10.19 12.51
C GLY A 5 -9.04 -11.42 12.80
N GLN A 6 -8.93 -12.28 11.80
CA GLN A 6 -8.10 -13.48 11.81
C GLN A 6 -6.70 -13.21 11.28
N GLY A 7 -6.48 -12.12 10.55
CA GLY A 7 -5.21 -11.80 9.90
C GLY A 7 -3.97 -11.88 10.79
N LYS A 8 -4.06 -11.58 12.09
CA LYS A 8 -2.93 -11.72 13.04
C LYS A 8 -2.49 -13.17 13.29
N ASN A 9 -3.38 -14.13 13.05
CA ASN A 9 -3.16 -15.56 13.24
C ASN A 9 -2.70 -16.26 11.94
N ILE A 10 -2.72 -15.54 10.81
CA ILE A 10 -2.31 -16.07 9.51
C ILE A 10 -0.78 -16.00 9.42
N LEU A 11 -0.21 -17.17 9.20
CA LEU A 11 1.21 -17.38 8.95
C LEU A 11 1.51 -17.30 7.46
N PRO A 12 2.77 -17.01 7.09
CA PRO A 12 3.19 -17.06 5.70
C PRO A 12 2.83 -18.38 5.03
N GLY A 13 2.35 -18.30 3.80
CA GLY A 13 1.84 -19.43 3.03
C GLY A 13 0.33 -19.68 3.16
N GLY A 14 -0.43 -18.75 3.74
CA GLY A 14 -1.85 -18.97 4.01
C GLY A 14 -2.10 -20.09 5.01
N TYR A 15 -1.33 -20.15 6.10
CA TYR A 15 -1.47 -21.18 7.13
C TYR A 15 -1.91 -20.60 8.47
N VAL A 16 -2.44 -21.44 9.35
CA VAL A 16 -2.74 -21.11 10.75
C VAL A 16 -2.29 -22.23 11.69
N LEU A 17 -2.02 -21.89 12.94
CA LEU A 17 -1.72 -22.88 13.99
C LEU A 17 -3.02 -23.33 14.67
N LYS A 18 -3.37 -24.61 14.53
CA LYS A 18 -4.53 -25.22 15.19
C LYS A 18 -4.06 -26.06 16.38
N LYS A 19 -4.62 -25.78 17.57
CA LYS A 19 -4.33 -26.55 18.80
C LYS A 19 -4.95 -27.95 18.75
N TYR A 20 -4.22 -28.96 19.20
CA TYR A 20 -4.71 -30.32 19.38
C TYR A 20 -5.63 -30.39 20.61
N PRO A 21 -6.89 -30.83 20.46
CA PRO A 21 -7.83 -30.91 21.58
C PRO A 21 -7.37 -31.89 22.67
N LYS A 22 -6.63 -32.95 22.30
CA LYS A 22 -6.31 -34.07 23.20
C LYS A 22 -4.84 -34.15 23.65
N LYS A 23 -3.90 -33.47 22.99
CA LYS A 23 -2.44 -33.61 23.23
C LYS A 23 -1.70 -32.29 23.49
N GLY A 24 -2.40 -31.16 23.62
CA GLY A 24 -1.80 -29.88 23.99
C GLY A 24 -0.89 -29.19 22.95
N GLY A 25 -0.47 -29.87 21.88
CA GLY A 25 0.38 -29.31 20.82
C GLY A 25 -0.35 -28.46 19.77
N TYR A 26 0.39 -27.91 18.81
CA TYR A 26 -0.14 -27.17 17.65
C TYR A 26 0.25 -27.86 16.34
N ARG A 27 -0.61 -27.75 15.32
CA ARG A 27 -0.27 -28.12 13.93
C ARG A 27 -0.48 -26.96 12.98
N LYS A 28 0.40 -26.83 11.99
CA LYS A 28 0.24 -25.92 10.85
C LYS A 28 -0.82 -26.51 9.90
N VAL A 29 -1.86 -25.75 9.60
CA VAL A 29 -2.99 -26.16 8.74
C VAL A 29 -3.27 -25.06 7.73
N ILE A 30 -3.63 -25.43 6.50
CA ILE A 30 -4.09 -24.48 5.47
C ILE A 30 -5.27 -23.66 6.04
N LEU A 31 -5.26 -22.36 5.78
CA LEU A 31 -6.21 -21.39 6.29
C LEU A 31 -7.66 -21.79 5.99
N GLU A 32 -7.98 -22.11 4.74
CA GLU A 32 -9.32 -22.52 4.31
C GLU A 32 -9.76 -23.83 4.96
N HIS A 33 -8.85 -24.76 5.21
CA HIS A 33 -9.16 -26.01 5.92
C HIS A 33 -9.46 -25.76 7.40
N SER A 34 -8.90 -24.69 7.99
CA SER A 34 -9.08 -24.37 9.40
C SER A 34 -10.29 -23.47 9.65
N LEU A 35 -10.49 -22.44 8.82
CA LEU A 35 -11.51 -21.40 9.01
C LEU A 35 -12.71 -21.54 8.04
N GLY A 36 -12.62 -22.45 7.07
CA GLY A 36 -13.60 -22.66 6.02
C GLY A 36 -13.39 -21.74 4.82
N TYR A 37 -13.95 -22.12 3.67
CA TYR A 37 -13.80 -21.38 2.41
C TYR A 37 -14.27 -19.91 2.49
N PHE A 38 -15.34 -19.63 3.24
CA PHE A 38 -15.93 -18.29 3.38
C PHE A 38 -15.30 -17.44 4.50
N TRP A 39 -14.13 -17.82 5.02
CA TRP A 39 -13.51 -17.14 6.16
C TRP A 39 -13.28 -15.64 5.89
N ALA A 40 -12.84 -15.27 4.68
CA ALA A 40 -12.51 -13.90 4.32
C ALA A 40 -13.76 -12.98 4.35
N ILE A 41 -14.89 -13.48 3.86
CA ILE A 41 -16.17 -12.75 3.91
C ILE A 41 -16.65 -12.59 5.36
N LYS A 42 -16.53 -13.65 6.17
CA LYS A 42 -16.87 -13.59 7.60
C LYS A 42 -15.98 -12.58 8.35
N GLU A 43 -14.69 -12.53 8.03
CA GLU A 43 -13.78 -11.55 8.62
C GLU A 43 -14.18 -10.11 8.26
N LEU A 44 -14.62 -9.84 7.03
CA LEU A 44 -15.11 -8.50 6.69
C LEU A 44 -16.32 -8.10 7.55
N ALA A 45 -17.23 -9.03 7.87
CA ALA A 45 -18.34 -8.73 8.76
C ALA A 45 -17.89 -8.40 10.20
N THR A 46 -16.89 -9.11 10.74
CA THR A 46 -16.41 -8.90 12.11
C THR A 46 -15.43 -7.73 12.25
N THR A 47 -14.82 -7.29 11.16
CA THR A 47 -13.81 -6.22 11.15
C THR A 47 -14.35 -4.89 10.63
N ASN A 48 -15.67 -4.76 10.47
CA ASN A 48 -16.29 -3.61 9.79
C ASN A 48 -15.63 -3.33 8.43
N LYS A 49 -15.37 -4.41 7.66
CA LYS A 49 -14.69 -4.44 6.36
C LYS A 49 -13.23 -3.95 6.36
N LYS A 50 -12.61 -3.78 7.54
CA LYS A 50 -11.23 -3.30 7.73
C LYS A 50 -10.32 -4.38 8.32
N PRO A 51 -9.76 -5.30 7.52
CA PRO A 51 -8.81 -6.31 8.00
C PRO A 51 -7.51 -5.68 8.55
N ILE A 52 -7.11 -4.53 8.03
CA ILE A 52 -6.01 -3.69 8.54
C ILE A 52 -6.58 -2.36 9.01
N LEU A 53 -6.31 -2.00 10.26
CA LEU A 53 -6.63 -0.67 10.76
C LEU A 53 -5.61 0.34 10.25
N SER A 54 -6.09 1.54 9.95
CA SER A 54 -5.23 2.64 9.54
C SER A 54 -4.29 3.07 10.66
N ASN A 55 -3.06 3.43 10.31
CA ASN A 55 -2.12 3.96 11.30
C ASN A 55 -2.52 5.38 11.69
N ASN A 56 -2.46 5.70 12.99
CA ASN A 56 -2.76 7.06 13.48
C ASN A 56 -1.60 8.05 13.26
N ALA A 57 -0.40 7.54 13.00
CA ALA A 57 0.80 8.34 12.80
C ALA A 57 1.65 7.76 11.66
N VAL A 58 2.52 8.61 11.12
CA VAL A 58 3.50 8.20 10.10
C VAL A 58 4.48 7.19 10.69
N ILE A 59 4.80 6.14 9.93
CA ILE A 59 5.87 5.20 10.30
C ILE A 59 7.20 5.96 10.22
N PRO A 60 8.03 5.98 11.28
CA PRO A 60 9.33 6.63 11.27
C PRO A 60 10.23 6.08 10.16
N ALA A 61 11.03 6.95 9.55
CA ALA A 61 11.89 6.56 8.42
C ALA A 61 12.88 5.43 8.75
N ALA A 62 13.27 5.28 10.01
CA ALA A 62 14.17 4.23 10.49
C ALA A 62 13.50 2.84 10.63
N GLU A 63 12.17 2.82 10.79
CA GLU A 63 11.36 1.60 10.92
C GLU A 63 10.61 1.27 9.62
N ALA A 64 10.59 2.22 8.68
CA ALA A 64 9.89 2.08 7.42
C ALA A 64 10.63 1.12 6.49
N GLU A 65 9.95 0.03 6.14
CA GLU A 65 10.44 -0.97 5.20
C GLU A 65 10.17 -0.57 3.74
N LYS A 66 11.03 -1.06 2.84
CA LYS A 66 10.77 -0.91 1.40
C LYS A 66 9.53 -1.69 1.00
N PHE A 67 8.78 -1.13 0.04
CA PHE A 67 7.67 -1.85 -0.56
C PHE A 67 8.18 -3.15 -1.21
N PRO A 68 7.52 -4.30 -0.96
CA PRO A 68 8.00 -5.58 -1.45
C PRO A 68 8.02 -5.63 -2.97
N PHE A 69 8.92 -6.46 -3.48
CA PHE A 69 9.04 -6.66 -4.92
C PHE A 69 7.83 -7.40 -5.47
N LEU A 70 7.32 -6.93 -6.61
CA LEU A 70 6.40 -7.67 -7.46
C LEU A 70 6.73 -7.34 -8.92
N GLY A 71 7.15 -8.36 -9.65
CA GLY A 71 7.48 -8.27 -11.07
C GLY A 71 6.29 -8.58 -11.97
N ASP A 72 6.55 -8.64 -13.28
CA ASP A 72 5.59 -9.04 -14.32
C ASP A 72 4.28 -8.23 -14.31
N LEU A 73 4.36 -6.96 -13.89
CA LEU A 73 3.24 -6.03 -13.97
C LEU A 73 3.19 -5.44 -15.38
N VAL A 74 1.98 -5.21 -15.87
CA VAL A 74 1.74 -4.48 -17.11
C VAL A 74 0.77 -3.36 -16.81
N ASN A 75 1.10 -2.12 -17.20
CA ASN A 75 0.17 -1.02 -17.05
C ASN A 75 -0.96 -1.06 -18.10
N LEU A 76 -2.00 -0.24 -17.96
CA LEU A 76 -3.08 -0.22 -18.95
C LEU A 76 -2.63 0.29 -20.33
N LYS A 77 -1.45 0.91 -20.47
CA LYS A 77 -0.85 1.23 -21.77
C LYS A 77 -0.11 0.06 -22.42
N GLY A 78 0.04 -1.07 -21.73
CA GLY A 78 0.76 -2.25 -22.23
C GLY A 78 2.26 -2.22 -21.92
N GLU A 79 2.72 -1.29 -21.09
CA GLU A 79 4.12 -1.16 -20.71
C GLU A 79 4.43 -2.04 -19.50
N ALA A 80 5.56 -2.75 -19.54
CA ALA A 80 6.02 -3.57 -18.44
C ALA A 80 6.48 -2.70 -17.25
N ALA A 81 6.23 -3.18 -16.05
CA ALA A 81 6.61 -2.52 -14.80
C ALA A 81 7.00 -3.54 -13.72
N SER A 82 7.77 -3.07 -12.75
CA SER A 82 8.06 -3.75 -11.49
C SER A 82 7.92 -2.75 -10.35
N ILE A 83 7.48 -3.23 -9.19
CA ILE A 83 7.54 -2.46 -7.94
C ILE A 83 8.65 -3.04 -7.06
N PRO A 84 9.35 -2.23 -6.24
CA PRO A 84 9.13 -0.80 -5.99
C PRO A 84 9.68 0.17 -7.05
N ASP A 85 10.39 -0.30 -8.08
CA ASP A 85 11.07 0.55 -9.06
C ASP A 85 10.12 1.59 -9.69
N PHE A 86 8.90 1.17 -10.02
CA PHE A 86 7.87 2.04 -10.57
C PHE A 86 7.58 3.25 -9.68
N PHE A 87 7.56 3.13 -8.35
CA PHE A 87 7.29 4.26 -7.45
C PHE A 87 8.41 5.30 -7.49
N THR A 88 9.65 4.84 -7.66
CA THR A 88 10.85 5.68 -7.57
C THR A 88 11.33 6.23 -8.92
N ARG A 89 10.73 5.77 -10.04
CA ARG A 89 11.15 6.08 -11.43
C ARG A 89 11.33 7.58 -11.74
N ASN A 90 10.53 8.44 -11.10
CA ASN A 90 10.57 9.89 -11.32
C ASN A 90 11.38 10.66 -10.26
N ASN A 91 11.94 9.97 -9.25
CA ASN A 91 12.71 10.61 -8.18
C ASN A 91 14.23 10.54 -8.42
N ARG A 92 14.72 11.39 -9.32
CA ARG A 92 16.16 11.43 -9.65
C ARG A 92 17.05 11.85 -8.47
N SER A 93 16.53 12.66 -7.54
CA SER A 93 17.30 13.15 -6.39
C SER A 93 17.49 12.10 -5.30
N LYS A 94 16.76 10.97 -5.36
CA LYS A 94 16.71 9.94 -4.30
C LYS A 94 16.34 10.52 -2.93
N ASP A 95 15.59 11.62 -2.92
CA ASP A 95 15.11 12.27 -1.70
C ASP A 95 13.75 11.68 -1.31
N ALA A 96 13.65 11.16 -0.09
CA ALA A 96 12.40 10.58 0.42
C ALA A 96 11.25 11.60 0.47
N SER A 97 11.55 12.89 0.61
CA SER A 97 10.57 13.97 0.67
C SER A 97 10.21 14.56 -0.70
N ALA A 98 10.86 14.10 -1.77
CA ALA A 98 10.58 14.59 -3.12
C ALA A 98 9.17 14.25 -3.58
N LYS A 99 8.67 13.05 -3.20
CA LYS A 99 7.42 12.49 -3.70
C LYS A 99 6.70 11.68 -2.64
N CYS A 100 5.38 11.63 -2.73
CA CYS A 100 4.52 10.72 -1.99
C CYS A 100 3.59 10.00 -2.97
N THR A 101 3.57 8.68 -2.94
CA THR A 101 2.70 7.85 -3.79
C THR A 101 1.64 7.18 -2.94
N LEU A 102 0.36 7.42 -3.26
CA LEU A 102 -0.76 6.65 -2.76
C LEU A 102 -0.87 5.37 -3.59
N VAL A 103 -0.59 4.22 -2.98
CA VAL A 103 -0.70 2.90 -3.61
C VAL A 103 -2.01 2.27 -3.19
N ALA A 104 -2.89 2.00 -4.16
CA ALA A 104 -4.19 1.39 -3.93
C ALA A 104 -4.22 -0.02 -4.55
N ILE A 105 -4.40 -1.05 -3.73
CA ILE A 105 -4.30 -2.46 -4.13
C ILE A 105 -5.64 -3.16 -3.97
N SER A 106 -6.01 -3.97 -4.95
CA SER A 106 -7.17 -4.86 -4.89
C SER A 106 -6.92 -6.19 -5.62
N TYR A 107 -7.51 -7.27 -5.12
CA TYR A 107 -7.47 -8.59 -5.76
C TYR A 107 -8.78 -8.94 -6.46
N LYS A 108 -9.90 -8.40 -5.95
CA LYS A 108 -11.26 -8.65 -6.44
C LYS A 108 -11.97 -7.32 -6.63
N ASP A 109 -12.97 -7.34 -7.52
CA ASP A 109 -13.78 -6.16 -7.83
C ASP A 109 -14.43 -5.54 -6.58
N PHE A 110 -14.90 -6.37 -5.64
CA PHE A 110 -15.42 -5.88 -4.35
C PHE A 110 -14.42 -5.00 -3.61
N GLY A 111 -13.14 -5.39 -3.56
CA GLY A 111 -12.09 -4.58 -2.93
C GLY A 111 -11.79 -3.32 -3.73
N ALA A 112 -11.83 -3.41 -5.06
CA ALA A 112 -11.62 -2.26 -5.94
C ALA A 112 -12.69 -1.17 -5.74
N GLN A 113 -13.95 -1.57 -5.50
CA GLN A 113 -15.07 -0.65 -5.21
C GLN A 113 -14.89 0.15 -3.91
N LEU A 114 -14.04 -0.29 -2.98
CA LEU A 114 -13.76 0.43 -1.73
C LEU A 114 -12.71 1.54 -1.90
N LEU A 115 -11.84 1.43 -2.91
CA LEU A 115 -10.70 2.32 -3.12
C LEU A 115 -11.06 3.79 -3.48
N PRO A 116 -12.15 4.10 -4.21
CA PRO A 116 -12.51 5.48 -4.55
C PRO A 116 -12.64 6.41 -3.33
N SER A 117 -13.14 5.89 -2.19
CA SER A 117 -13.26 6.63 -0.93
C SER A 117 -11.92 7.22 -0.42
N TRP A 118 -10.79 6.65 -0.86
CA TRP A 118 -9.45 7.14 -0.55
C TRP A 118 -8.84 7.95 -1.69
N ILE A 119 -8.98 7.44 -2.91
CA ILE A 119 -8.32 7.98 -4.10
C ILE A 119 -8.90 9.35 -4.44
N ASP A 120 -10.22 9.52 -4.41
CA ASP A 120 -10.86 10.75 -4.86
C ASP A 120 -10.53 11.94 -3.95
N PRO A 121 -10.59 11.81 -2.60
CA PRO A 121 -10.14 12.88 -1.70
C PRO A 121 -8.64 13.19 -1.83
N PHE A 122 -7.80 12.18 -2.02
CA PHE A 122 -6.36 12.39 -2.22
C PHE A 122 -6.08 13.14 -3.51
N ASP A 123 -6.74 12.76 -4.60
CA ASP A 123 -6.67 13.44 -5.89
C ASP A 123 -7.11 14.89 -5.79
N MET A 124 -8.24 15.13 -5.14
CA MET A 124 -8.77 16.47 -4.93
C MET A 124 -7.79 17.32 -4.12
N ALA A 125 -7.17 16.75 -3.08
CA ALA A 125 -6.24 17.46 -2.22
C ALA A 125 -4.93 17.84 -2.93
N PHE A 126 -4.43 17.00 -3.85
CA PHE A 126 -3.06 17.15 -4.37
C PHE A 126 -2.93 17.25 -5.90
N ARG A 127 -3.72 16.51 -6.69
CA ARG A 127 -3.55 16.43 -8.16
C ARG A 127 -4.53 17.30 -8.94
N LYS A 128 -5.74 17.52 -8.41
CA LYS A 128 -6.84 18.24 -9.07
C LYS A 128 -7.23 19.54 -8.37
N GLY A 129 -6.68 19.78 -7.17
CA GLY A 129 -6.94 20.97 -6.37
C GLY A 129 -6.19 22.22 -6.83
N VAL A 130 -6.41 23.32 -6.11
CA VAL A 130 -5.94 24.69 -6.44
C VAL A 130 -4.44 24.78 -6.72
N ASN A 131 -3.61 24.03 -5.99
CA ASN A 131 -2.15 24.11 -6.11
C ASN A 131 -1.54 23.09 -7.08
N ASN A 132 -2.34 22.18 -7.66
CA ASN A 132 -1.92 21.07 -8.53
C ASN A 132 -0.46 20.63 -8.34
N GLU A 133 -0.21 19.82 -7.33
CA GLU A 133 1.12 19.30 -6.98
C GLU A 133 1.36 17.90 -7.58
N ALA A 134 0.87 17.65 -8.80
CA ALA A 134 0.97 16.33 -9.46
C ALA A 134 2.41 15.81 -9.62
N ASP A 135 3.41 16.68 -9.62
CA ASP A 135 4.83 16.27 -9.63
C ASP A 135 5.28 15.64 -8.31
N ARG A 136 4.63 15.99 -7.21
CA ARG A 136 4.97 15.55 -5.84
C ARG A 136 4.07 14.44 -5.33
N TYR A 137 2.86 14.33 -5.87
CA TYR A 137 1.88 13.33 -5.43
C TYR A 137 1.40 12.50 -6.60
N GLU A 138 1.44 11.18 -6.43
CA GLU A 138 1.00 10.22 -7.43
C GLU A 138 0.01 9.24 -6.81
N VAL A 139 -0.96 8.78 -7.61
CA VAL A 139 -1.78 7.62 -7.30
C VAL A 139 -1.38 6.48 -8.22
N VAL A 140 -1.06 5.32 -7.64
CA VAL A 140 -0.80 4.07 -8.37
C VAL A 140 -1.82 3.02 -7.95
N ARG A 141 -2.56 2.49 -8.92
CA ARG A 141 -3.49 1.38 -8.70
C ARG A 141 -2.80 0.07 -9.06
N ILE A 142 -2.94 -0.94 -8.21
CA ILE A 142 -2.42 -2.29 -8.47
C ILE A 142 -3.58 -3.26 -8.37
N ILE A 143 -3.88 -3.94 -9.47
CA ILE A 143 -4.93 -4.95 -9.53
C ILE A 143 -4.26 -6.31 -9.69
N ILE A 144 -4.45 -7.16 -8.69
CA ILE A 144 -3.79 -8.45 -8.59
C ILE A 144 -4.76 -9.54 -9.00
N ASN A 145 -4.54 -10.09 -10.19
CA ASN A 145 -5.33 -11.19 -10.71
C ASN A 145 -4.51 -12.48 -10.57
N GLU A 146 -4.88 -13.31 -9.60
CA GLU A 146 -4.24 -14.61 -9.34
C GLU A 146 -5.03 -15.75 -10.00
N GLY A 147 -4.31 -16.75 -10.49
CA GLY A 147 -4.87 -18.03 -10.90
C GLY A 147 -4.28 -18.56 -12.20
N ARG A 148 -4.23 -19.90 -12.31
CA ARG A 148 -3.57 -20.59 -13.44
C ARG A 148 -4.11 -20.19 -14.83
N MET A 149 -5.38 -19.79 -14.90
CA MET A 149 -6.06 -19.43 -16.16
C MET A 149 -6.19 -17.91 -16.37
N VAL A 150 -5.72 -17.09 -15.42
CA VAL A 150 -5.98 -15.65 -15.42
C VAL A 150 -5.24 -14.93 -16.55
N LYS A 151 -4.05 -15.43 -16.91
CA LYS A 151 -3.25 -14.90 -18.01
C LYS A 151 -3.96 -15.06 -19.36
N LEU A 152 -4.72 -16.15 -19.54
CA LEU A 152 -5.54 -16.37 -20.74
C LEU A 152 -6.71 -15.37 -20.83
N LEU A 153 -7.24 -14.95 -19.68
CA LEU A 153 -8.32 -13.96 -19.58
C LEU A 153 -7.83 -12.51 -19.56
N SER A 154 -6.51 -12.29 -19.60
CA SER A 154 -5.92 -10.95 -19.47
C SER A 154 -6.43 -9.91 -20.48
N PRO A 155 -6.77 -10.23 -21.75
CA PRO A 155 -7.31 -9.22 -22.66
C PRO A 155 -8.69 -8.71 -22.20
N PHE A 156 -9.55 -9.61 -21.69
CA PHE A 156 -10.89 -9.28 -21.21
C PHE A 156 -10.81 -8.48 -19.91
N ILE A 157 -9.97 -8.90 -18.97
CA ILE A 157 -9.75 -8.20 -17.70
C ILE A 157 -9.20 -6.79 -17.99
N THR A 158 -8.15 -6.68 -18.81
CA THR A 158 -7.57 -5.39 -19.20
C THR A 158 -8.60 -4.46 -19.85
N SER A 159 -9.42 -4.99 -20.78
CA SER A 159 -10.49 -4.22 -21.42
C SER A 159 -11.53 -3.74 -20.41
N GLY A 160 -11.95 -4.61 -19.50
CA GLY A 160 -12.88 -4.26 -18.41
C GLY A 160 -12.31 -3.17 -17.50
N THR A 161 -11.06 -3.30 -17.08
CA THR A 161 -10.40 -2.30 -16.24
C THR A 161 -10.29 -0.95 -16.95
N LYS A 162 -9.94 -0.92 -18.24
CA LYS A 162 -9.86 0.34 -19.02
C LYS A 162 -11.17 1.12 -19.06
N LYS A 163 -12.32 0.43 -19.01
CA LYS A 163 -13.65 1.06 -18.99
C LYS A 163 -13.97 1.72 -17.65
N ASN A 164 -13.40 1.20 -16.57
CA ASN A 164 -13.68 1.65 -15.19
C ASN A 164 -12.63 2.60 -14.64
N VAL A 165 -11.47 2.73 -15.29
CA VAL A 165 -10.37 3.59 -14.87
C VAL A 165 -10.23 4.75 -15.86
N PRO A 166 -10.18 6.02 -15.39
CA PRO A 166 -9.95 7.18 -16.24
C PRO A 166 -8.66 7.05 -17.07
N GLU A 167 -8.68 7.50 -18.32
CA GLU A 167 -7.55 7.38 -19.25
C GLU A 167 -6.26 8.05 -18.72
N SER A 168 -6.40 9.16 -18.00
CA SER A 168 -5.29 9.85 -17.33
C SER A 168 -4.53 8.97 -16.33
N ASP A 169 -5.19 7.95 -15.78
CA ASP A 169 -4.60 7.04 -14.79
C ASP A 169 -4.16 5.69 -15.40
N HIS A 170 -4.30 5.49 -16.72
CA HIS A 170 -3.93 4.23 -17.37
C HIS A 170 -2.44 3.90 -17.23
N ALA A 171 -1.57 4.92 -17.31
CA ALA A 171 -0.13 4.74 -17.13
C ALA A 171 0.24 4.30 -15.71
N ASN A 172 -0.58 4.66 -14.71
CA ASN A 172 -0.34 4.41 -13.29
C ASN A 172 -1.23 3.29 -12.73
N THR A 173 -1.92 2.54 -13.59
CA THR A 173 -2.73 1.39 -13.20
C THR A 173 -2.03 0.13 -13.67
N LEU A 174 -1.49 -0.62 -12.71
CA LEU A 174 -0.67 -1.81 -12.91
C LEU A 174 -1.53 -3.06 -12.72
N LEU A 175 -1.42 -4.00 -13.66
CA LEU A 175 -2.10 -5.28 -13.63
C LEU A 175 -1.09 -6.40 -13.42
N TYR A 176 -1.35 -7.26 -12.44
CA TYR A 176 -0.63 -8.50 -12.25
C TYR A 176 -1.49 -9.67 -12.76
N TYR A 177 -0.87 -10.57 -13.53
CA TYR A 177 -1.48 -11.80 -14.05
C TYR A 177 -0.59 -13.01 -13.74
N GLY A 178 -0.56 -13.42 -12.48
CA GLY A 178 0.30 -14.51 -12.00
C GLY A 178 -0.45 -15.70 -11.44
N ILE A 179 0.30 -16.75 -11.10
CA ILE A 179 -0.25 -17.94 -10.45
C ILE A 179 -0.58 -17.64 -8.99
N ASP A 180 0.39 -17.07 -8.27
CA ASP A 180 0.24 -16.55 -6.91
C ASP A 180 1.06 -15.26 -6.74
N ALA A 181 0.64 -14.44 -5.79
CA ALA A 181 1.34 -13.27 -5.25
C ALA A 181 1.41 -13.42 -3.73
N GLU A 182 1.63 -14.65 -3.26
CA GLU A 182 1.49 -15.03 -1.86
C GLU A 182 2.53 -14.34 -0.98
N GLU A 183 3.80 -14.38 -1.35
CA GLU A 183 4.88 -13.71 -0.62
C GLU A 183 4.61 -12.20 -0.50
N PHE A 184 4.23 -11.58 -1.61
CA PHE A 184 3.87 -10.16 -1.66
C PHE A 184 2.69 -9.83 -0.72
N ARG A 185 1.66 -10.68 -0.72
CA ARG A 185 0.49 -10.58 0.17
C ARG A 185 0.88 -10.71 1.63
N ASP A 186 1.76 -11.65 1.95
CA ASP A 186 2.18 -11.96 3.31
C ASP A 186 3.03 -10.84 3.91
N ILE A 187 3.94 -10.25 3.13
CA ILE A 187 4.76 -9.11 3.56
C ILE A 187 3.87 -7.91 3.92
N LEU A 188 2.87 -7.60 3.08
CA LEU A 188 1.94 -6.48 3.30
C LEU A 188 0.74 -6.83 4.19
N ARG A 189 0.65 -8.07 4.67
CA ARG A 189 -0.45 -8.60 5.51
C ARG A 189 -1.83 -8.47 4.87
N MET A 190 -1.91 -8.54 3.53
CA MET A 190 -3.15 -8.37 2.75
C MET A 190 -3.93 -9.69 2.59
N HIS A 191 -4.06 -10.46 3.66
CA HIS A 191 -4.58 -11.84 3.58
C HIS A 191 -6.05 -11.91 3.13
N ASN A 192 -6.84 -10.85 3.35
CA ASN A 192 -8.23 -10.80 2.90
C ASN A 192 -8.32 -10.21 1.48
N ILE A 193 -8.43 -11.09 0.48
CA ILE A 193 -8.47 -10.70 -0.95
C ILE A 193 -9.75 -9.95 -1.36
N TYR A 194 -10.76 -9.87 -0.50
CA TYR A 194 -11.97 -9.11 -0.77
C TYR A 194 -11.86 -7.66 -0.31
N SER A 195 -10.88 -7.28 0.51
CA SER A 195 -10.71 -5.87 0.89
C SER A 195 -9.90 -5.09 -0.15
N GLY A 196 -10.02 -3.77 -0.09
CA GLY A 196 -9.11 -2.83 -0.74
C GLY A 196 -8.05 -2.37 0.26
N TYR A 197 -6.81 -2.23 -0.16
CA TYR A 197 -5.69 -1.81 0.69
C TYR A 197 -5.06 -0.53 0.15
N ILE A 198 -4.69 0.35 1.06
CA ILE A 198 -4.09 1.64 0.74
C ILE A 198 -2.78 1.77 1.49
N PHE A 199 -1.76 2.29 0.81
CA PHE A 199 -0.48 2.60 1.41
C PHE A 199 -0.01 3.99 0.98
N LEU A 200 0.61 4.74 1.89
CA LEU A 200 1.44 5.87 1.50
C LEU A 200 2.89 5.40 1.40
N VAL A 201 3.50 5.68 0.25
CA VAL A 201 4.88 5.33 -0.06
C VAL A 201 5.69 6.61 -0.27
N ASP A 202 6.83 6.74 0.41
CA ASP A 202 7.69 7.91 0.24
C ASP A 202 8.53 7.86 -1.05
N GLY A 203 9.25 8.94 -1.34
CA GLY A 203 9.96 9.11 -2.61
C GLY A 203 11.04 8.07 -2.88
N ILE A 204 11.48 7.30 -1.88
CA ILE A 204 12.45 6.21 -2.04
C ILE A 204 11.83 4.82 -1.92
N GLY A 205 10.50 4.72 -1.94
CA GLY A 205 9.78 3.46 -2.05
C GLY A 205 9.51 2.76 -0.71
N ARG A 206 9.51 3.46 0.43
CA ARG A 206 9.18 2.86 1.73
C ARG A 206 7.73 3.06 2.11
N VAL A 207 7.12 2.07 2.75
CA VAL A 207 5.77 2.17 3.30
C VAL A 207 5.79 3.05 4.55
N ARG A 208 4.99 4.12 4.55
CA ARG A 208 4.94 5.12 5.62
C ARG A 208 3.60 5.19 6.33
N TRP A 209 2.58 4.59 5.74
CA TRP A 209 1.23 4.49 6.29
C TRP A 209 0.49 3.39 5.55
N ALA A 210 -0.49 2.77 6.22
CA ALA A 210 -1.35 1.76 5.63
C ALA A 210 -2.79 1.98 6.11
N GLY A 211 -3.75 1.54 5.29
CA GLY A 211 -5.18 1.50 5.58
C GLY A 211 -5.86 0.40 4.76
N SER A 212 -7.11 0.07 5.11
CA SER A 212 -7.91 -0.87 4.32
C SER A 212 -9.41 -0.58 4.42
N GLY A 213 -10.17 -1.25 3.55
CA GLY A 213 -11.61 -1.08 3.45
C GLY A 213 -11.99 0.28 2.88
N GLU A 214 -13.14 0.80 3.30
CA GLU A 214 -13.61 2.14 2.94
C GLU A 214 -13.03 3.19 3.89
N GLY A 215 -12.65 4.35 3.37
CA GLY A 215 -12.08 5.45 4.14
C GLY A 215 -13.12 6.19 4.94
N THR A 216 -12.92 6.28 6.25
CA THR A 216 -13.68 7.20 7.11
C THR A 216 -13.15 8.62 6.96
N GLU A 217 -13.95 9.63 7.31
CA GLU A 217 -13.53 11.04 7.22
C GLU A 217 -12.25 11.29 8.04
N GLU A 218 -12.15 10.70 9.23
CA GLU A 218 -10.98 10.83 10.11
C GLU A 218 -9.71 10.23 9.48
N GLU A 219 -9.84 9.05 8.87
CA GLU A 219 -8.72 8.40 8.20
C GLU A 219 -8.29 9.15 6.94
N ILE A 220 -9.25 9.70 6.19
CA ILE A 220 -8.97 10.53 5.00
C ILE A 220 -8.20 11.79 5.42
N HIS A 221 -8.66 12.50 6.45
CA HIS A 221 -7.95 13.66 6.99
C HIS A 221 -6.54 13.30 7.46
N SER A 222 -6.40 12.19 8.19
CA SER A 222 -5.10 11.69 8.67
C SER A 222 -4.16 11.34 7.50
N MET A 223 -4.65 10.60 6.50
CA MET A 223 -3.90 10.22 5.30
C MET A 223 -3.39 11.47 4.55
N ILE A 224 -4.24 12.48 4.33
CA ILE A 224 -3.86 13.73 3.66
C ILE A 224 -2.83 14.49 4.49
N GLY A 225 -2.99 14.56 5.81
CA GLY A 225 -2.03 15.18 6.72
C GLY A 225 -0.66 14.52 6.64
N ILE A 226 -0.62 13.18 6.74
CA ILE A 226 0.61 12.40 6.66
C ILE A 226 1.27 12.55 5.28
N ALA A 227 0.50 12.52 4.19
CA ALA A 227 1.03 12.74 2.84
C ALA A 227 1.73 14.11 2.71
N LYS A 228 1.14 15.18 3.29
CA LYS A 228 1.79 16.49 3.37
C LYS A 228 3.08 16.45 4.18
N ASP A 229 3.04 15.80 5.34
CA ASP A 229 4.22 15.71 6.22
C ASP A 229 5.37 14.94 5.57
N LEU A 230 5.08 13.89 4.81
CA LEU A 230 6.09 13.11 4.07
C LEU A 230 6.84 13.94 3.05
N THR A 231 6.20 14.94 2.46
CA THR A 231 6.80 15.80 1.45
C THR A 231 7.30 17.14 2.03
N LYS A 232 7.16 17.40 3.34
CA LYS A 232 7.80 18.57 3.95
C LYS A 232 9.32 18.40 3.86
N ARG A 233 9.98 19.31 3.14
CA ARG A 233 11.45 19.39 3.18
C ARG A 233 11.83 19.79 4.60
N LEU A 234 12.52 18.88 5.31
CA LEU A 234 13.27 19.27 6.49
C LEU A 234 14.31 20.29 6.01
N GLN A 235 14.09 21.57 6.30
CA GLN A 235 15.17 22.55 6.23
C GLN A 235 16.23 22.01 7.18
N LYS A 236 17.35 21.50 6.64
CA LYS A 236 18.54 21.26 7.43
C LYS A 236 18.86 22.57 8.11
N GLN A 237 18.63 22.67 9.42
CA GLN A 237 19.28 23.70 10.21
C GLN A 237 20.77 23.43 10.06
N LEU A 238 21.43 24.16 9.17
CA LEU A 238 22.87 24.25 9.14
C LEU A 238 23.29 24.63 10.57
N PRO A 239 24.23 23.90 11.20
CA PRO A 239 24.74 24.31 12.48
C PRO A 239 25.23 25.74 12.32
N GLN A 240 24.66 26.67 13.10
CA GLN A 240 25.16 28.03 13.16
C GLN A 240 26.65 27.94 13.47
N SER A 241 27.49 28.41 12.54
CA SER A 241 28.92 28.46 12.73
C SER A 241 29.19 29.22 14.03
N GLN A 242 29.67 28.52 15.05
CA GLN A 242 30.16 29.19 16.25
C GLN A 242 31.26 30.15 15.80
N ASN A 243 31.06 31.44 16.05
CA ASN A 243 32.05 32.47 15.77
C ASN A 243 33.41 32.02 16.32
N PRO A 244 34.51 32.14 15.55
CA PRO A 244 35.83 31.80 16.04
C PRO A 244 36.12 32.66 17.27
N ARG A 245 36.37 32.02 18.41
CA ARG A 245 36.79 32.69 19.64
C ARG A 245 38.12 33.37 19.37
N ILE A 246 38.10 34.68 19.26
CA ILE A 246 39.30 35.53 19.22
C ILE A 246 40.02 35.31 20.55
N GLY A 247 41.13 34.58 20.52
CA GLY A 247 42.00 34.40 21.67
C GLY A 247 42.57 35.74 22.10
N LYS A 248 42.30 36.15 23.33
CA LYS A 248 43.00 37.27 23.97
C LYS A 248 44.48 36.93 24.05
N ARG A 249 45.33 37.74 23.39
CA ARG A 249 46.77 37.75 23.65
C ARG A 249 47.00 38.19 25.09
N VAL A 250 47.64 37.32 25.87
CA VAL A 250 48.21 37.65 27.18
C VAL A 250 49.48 38.47 26.92
N LYS A 251 49.59 39.63 27.57
CA LYS A 251 50.83 40.42 27.67
C LYS A 251 51.64 39.91 28.86
#